data_AF-A0A3D4S0F0-F1
#
_entry.id   AF-A0A3D4S0F0-F1
#
_cell.length_a   1.000
_cell.length_b   1.000
_cell.length_c   1.000
_cell.angle_alpha   90.00
_cell.angle_beta   90.00
_cell.angle_gamma   90.00
#
_symmetry.space_group_name_H-M   'P 1'
#
loop_
_entity.id
_entity.type
_entity.pdbx_description
1 polymer ?
#
loop_
_entity_poly.entity_id
_entity_poly.type
_entity_poly.pdbx_seq_one_letter_code
_entity_poly.pdbx_strand_id
1 'polypeptide(L)'
;MIGKQYDSRAALCDALRAGGATALDDLDDAFWRLADQGYARFLQAFAWVLPYRHRLPDWAQTIAVSKTIQTLLKTKGLSRTTPTALQVELAALGPLAPPVADFRARMLQVVEQEAAKLPAGVTYLASSDIIESIFGHYKTFTNRGPLKEVGRLVLLIPAFLSDLSAPLIREAMESVRSLDVQQWLDKTLGPSMLARRRRALQPVSKTA
;
A
#
# COMPACT_ATOMS: atom_id res chain seq x y z
N MET A 1 26.61 20.28 35.94
CA MET A 1 26.39 19.39 34.77
C MET A 1 25.04 18.66 34.78
N ILE A 2 24.25 18.73 35.85
CA ILE A 2 22.96 18.02 35.92
C ILE A 2 21.93 18.76 35.05
N GLY A 3 21.34 18.06 34.07
CA GLY A 3 20.23 18.54 33.24
C GLY A 3 20.59 19.12 31.86
N LYS A 4 21.86 19.12 31.43
CA LYS A 4 22.25 19.52 30.06
C LYS A 4 22.31 18.31 29.12
N GLN A 5 21.65 18.43 27.96
CA GLN A 5 21.73 17.48 26.85
C GLN A 5 22.86 17.86 25.90
N TYR A 6 23.51 16.86 25.31
CA TYR A 6 24.59 17.02 24.34
C TYR A 6 24.25 16.22 23.09
N ASP A 7 24.37 16.85 21.93
CA ASP A 7 23.92 16.27 20.64
C ASP A 7 24.87 15.20 20.09
N SER A 8 26.06 15.05 20.67
CA SER A 8 27.05 14.05 20.25
C SER A 8 27.88 13.53 21.43
N ARG A 9 28.39 12.29 21.28
CA ARG A 9 29.36 11.68 22.21
C ARG A 9 30.59 12.58 22.41
N ALA A 10 31.09 13.18 21.34
CA ALA A 10 32.24 14.09 21.40
C ALA A 10 31.93 15.32 22.28
N ALA A 11 30.79 15.97 22.06
CA ALA A 11 30.38 17.15 22.84
C ALA A 11 30.15 16.82 24.34
N LEU A 12 29.63 15.62 24.64
CA LEU A 12 29.49 15.13 26.00
C LEU A 12 30.86 14.84 26.65
N CYS A 13 31.77 14.18 25.93
CA CYS A 13 33.13 13.92 26.41
C CYS A 13 33.88 15.21 26.71
N ASP A 14 33.81 16.20 25.83
CA ASP A 14 34.52 17.49 26.02
C ASP A 14 33.98 18.24 27.24
N ALA A 15 32.66 18.22 27.47
CA ALA A 15 32.06 18.80 28.66
C ALA A 15 32.45 18.06 29.95
N LEU A 16 32.54 16.73 29.91
CA LEU A 16 32.98 15.92 31.05
C LEU A 16 34.48 16.13 31.36
N ARG A 17 35.34 16.27 30.34
CA ARG A 17 36.75 16.63 30.50
C ARG A 17 36.91 18.02 31.10
N ALA A 18 36.14 19.00 30.62
CA ALA A 18 36.10 20.34 31.20
C ALA A 18 35.64 20.35 32.68
N GLY A 19 34.87 19.34 33.09
CA GLY A 19 34.46 19.09 34.47
C GLY A 19 35.45 18.27 35.30
N GLY A 20 36.62 17.90 34.77
CA GLY A 20 37.67 17.18 35.49
C GLY A 20 37.64 15.65 35.35
N ALA A 21 36.81 15.09 34.46
CA ALA A 21 36.82 13.64 34.22
C ALA A 21 38.02 13.22 33.35
N THR A 22 38.78 12.22 33.80
CA THR A 22 40.07 11.83 33.19
C THR A 22 40.09 10.42 32.57
N ALA A 23 39.03 9.62 32.74
CA ALA A 23 38.96 8.21 32.29
C ALA A 23 37.79 7.93 31.33
N LEU A 24 37.45 8.90 30.47
CA LEU A 24 36.30 8.78 29.54
C LEU A 24 36.58 7.84 28.36
N ASP A 25 37.85 7.65 28.05
CA ASP A 25 38.30 6.77 26.97
C ASP A 25 38.30 5.29 27.41
N ASP A 26 38.18 5.02 28.72
CA ASP A 26 38.06 3.68 29.31
C ASP A 26 36.59 3.20 29.42
N LEU A 27 35.62 4.06 29.07
CA LEU A 27 34.19 3.73 29.12
C LEU A 27 33.80 2.83 27.95
N ASP A 28 33.20 1.68 28.26
CA ASP A 28 32.81 0.69 27.26
C ASP A 28 31.59 1.10 26.43
N ASP A 29 31.36 0.38 25.32
CA ASP A 29 30.20 0.62 24.44
C ASP A 29 28.86 0.39 25.16
N ALA A 30 28.83 -0.37 26.25
CA ALA A 30 27.64 -0.59 27.04
C ALA A 30 27.23 0.67 27.81
N PHE A 31 28.20 1.39 28.40
CA PHE A 31 27.98 2.69 29.01
C PHE A 31 27.41 3.70 28.00
N TRP A 32 28.01 3.80 26.81
CA TRP A 32 27.56 4.75 25.80
C TRP A 32 26.16 4.42 25.24
N ARG A 33 25.83 3.13 25.10
CA ARG A 33 24.46 2.71 24.76
C ARG A 33 23.46 3.05 25.85
N LEU A 34 23.79 2.86 27.12
CA LEU A 34 22.90 3.19 28.24
C LEU A 34 22.74 4.70 28.45
N ALA A 35 23.76 5.49 28.11
CA ALA A 35 23.73 6.95 28.15
C ALA A 35 22.94 7.57 26.97
N ASP A 36 22.72 6.82 25.89
CA ASP A 36 21.91 7.25 24.75
C ASP A 36 20.40 7.20 25.10
N GLN A 37 19.77 8.37 25.15
CA GLN A 37 18.34 8.50 25.39
C GLN A 37 17.49 7.79 24.32
N GLY A 38 17.97 7.72 23.07
CA GLY A 38 17.33 6.99 21.99
C GLY A 38 17.32 5.48 22.25
N TYR A 39 18.46 4.93 22.67
CA TYR A 39 18.55 3.51 23.03
C TYR A 39 17.74 3.18 24.30
N ALA A 40 17.75 4.05 25.31
CA ALA A 40 16.92 3.87 26.50
C ALA A 40 15.41 3.85 26.15
N ARG A 41 14.94 4.76 25.30
CA ARG A 41 13.55 4.77 24.79
C ARG A 41 13.24 3.53 23.95
N PHE A 42 14.19 3.08 23.13
CA PHE A 42 14.06 1.84 22.38
C PHE A 42 13.89 0.64 23.32
N LEU A 43 14.72 0.51 24.36
CA LEU A 43 14.61 -0.59 25.32
C LEU A 43 13.28 -0.54 26.09
N GLN A 44 12.82 0.63 26.50
CA GLN A 44 11.51 0.78 27.16
C GLN A 44 10.37 0.23 26.30
N ALA A 45 10.40 0.46 24.98
CA ALA A 45 9.35 0.00 24.07
C ALA A 45 9.57 -1.42 23.50
N PHE A 46 10.82 -1.82 23.30
CA PHE A 46 11.20 -2.97 22.46
C PHE A 46 12.16 -3.96 23.11
N ALA A 47 12.47 -3.84 24.41
CA ALA A 47 13.30 -4.83 25.11
C ALA A 47 12.74 -6.25 24.98
N TRP A 48 11.41 -6.40 24.88
CA TRP A 48 10.74 -7.69 24.65
C TRP A 48 11.15 -8.37 23.34
N VAL A 49 11.69 -7.63 22.35
CA VAL A 49 12.17 -8.17 21.06
C VAL A 49 13.55 -8.80 21.19
N LEU A 50 14.38 -8.35 22.14
CA LEU A 50 15.77 -8.79 22.27
C LEU A 50 15.93 -10.32 22.46
N PRO A 51 15.07 -11.02 23.24
CA PRO A 51 15.10 -12.49 23.30
C PRO A 51 14.94 -13.16 21.92
N TYR A 52 14.25 -12.52 20.99
CA TYR A 52 13.99 -13.03 19.64
C TYR A 52 15.06 -12.65 18.61
N ARG A 53 16.16 -11.98 19.00
CA ARG A 53 17.22 -11.55 18.09
C ARG A 53 17.70 -12.64 17.12
N HIS A 54 17.75 -13.87 17.60
CA HIS A 54 18.19 -15.03 16.83
C HIS A 54 17.16 -15.47 15.77
N ARG A 55 15.88 -15.12 15.94
CA ARG A 55 14.78 -15.39 14.98
C ARG A 55 14.52 -14.24 14.02
N LEU A 56 15.02 -13.04 14.32
CA LEU A 56 14.82 -11.87 13.46
C LEU A 56 15.27 -12.12 12.00
N PRO A 57 16.39 -12.82 11.72
CA PRO A 57 16.76 -13.16 10.35
C PRO A 57 15.69 -14.02 9.64
N ASP A 58 15.19 -15.06 10.28
CA ASP A 58 14.15 -15.94 9.72
C ASP A 58 12.85 -15.18 9.45
N TRP A 59 12.46 -14.28 10.36
CA TRP A 59 11.30 -13.41 10.17
C TRP A 59 11.49 -12.42 9.03
N ALA A 60 12.69 -11.83 8.92
CA ALA A 60 13.02 -10.95 7.81
C ALA A 60 12.93 -11.70 6.46
N GLN A 61 13.44 -12.93 6.40
CA GLN A 61 13.31 -13.78 5.21
C GLN A 61 11.84 -14.16 4.93
N THR A 62 11.05 -14.49 5.96
CA THR A 62 9.61 -14.78 5.82
C THR A 62 8.86 -13.58 5.24
N ILE A 63 9.14 -12.38 5.75
CA ILE A 63 8.57 -11.12 5.24
C ILE A 63 9.00 -10.89 3.80
N ALA A 64 10.27 -11.14 3.45
CA ALA A 64 10.77 -11.00 2.08
C ALA A 64 10.02 -11.94 1.12
N VAL A 65 9.91 -13.23 1.44
CA VAL A 65 9.13 -14.20 0.65
C VAL A 65 7.68 -13.73 0.48
N SER A 66 7.01 -13.35 1.57
CA SER A 66 5.62 -12.87 1.52
C SER A 66 5.48 -11.63 0.64
N LYS A 67 6.40 -10.66 0.76
CA LYS A 67 6.38 -9.43 -0.04
C LYS A 67 6.63 -9.70 -1.52
N THR A 68 7.52 -10.61 -1.87
CA THR A 68 7.77 -11.01 -3.27
C THR A 68 6.52 -11.60 -3.89
N ILE A 69 5.86 -12.55 -3.18
CA ILE A 69 4.61 -13.16 -3.63
C ILE A 69 3.52 -12.10 -3.82
N GLN A 70 3.28 -11.26 -2.81
CA GLN A 70 2.26 -10.23 -2.88
C GLN A 70 2.52 -9.21 -4.00
N THR A 71 3.77 -8.77 -4.16
CA THR A 71 4.14 -7.81 -5.21
C THR A 71 3.86 -8.38 -6.60
N LEU A 72 4.27 -9.63 -6.85
CA LEU A 72 4.03 -10.25 -8.15
C LEU A 72 2.54 -10.45 -8.41
N LEU A 73 1.77 -10.93 -7.44
CA LEU A 73 0.32 -11.11 -7.57
C LEU A 73 -0.41 -9.78 -7.79
N LYS A 74 -0.03 -8.71 -7.09
CA LYS A 74 -0.65 -7.38 -7.25
C LYS A 74 -0.31 -6.71 -8.58
N THR A 75 0.84 -7.00 -9.16
CA THR A 75 1.32 -6.31 -10.38
C THR A 75 1.05 -7.11 -11.66
N LYS A 76 1.13 -8.45 -11.60
CA LYS A 76 0.97 -9.34 -12.75
C LYS A 76 -0.33 -10.14 -12.71
N GLY A 77 -1.02 -10.17 -11.58
CA GLY A 77 -2.21 -10.98 -11.38
C GLY A 77 -1.91 -12.47 -11.19
N LEU A 78 -2.99 -13.25 -11.13
CA LEU A 78 -2.96 -14.71 -11.08
C LEU A 78 -3.31 -15.27 -12.45
N SER A 79 -2.44 -16.12 -13.00
CA SER A 79 -2.61 -16.85 -14.25
C SER A 79 -1.89 -18.19 -14.16
N ARG A 80 -2.07 -19.06 -15.16
CA ARG A 80 -1.33 -20.33 -15.25
C ARG A 80 0.19 -20.17 -15.33
N THR A 81 0.71 -19.00 -15.70
CA THR A 81 2.16 -18.72 -15.78
C THR A 81 2.71 -18.08 -14.50
N THR A 82 1.83 -17.60 -13.61
CA THR A 82 2.22 -16.97 -12.34
C THR A 82 3.14 -17.85 -11.49
N PRO A 83 2.90 -19.17 -11.31
CA PRO A 83 3.80 -20.00 -10.50
C PRO A 83 5.25 -20.00 -11.00
N THR A 84 5.45 -20.13 -12.32
CA THR A 84 6.79 -20.13 -12.92
C THR A 84 7.49 -18.80 -12.71
N ALA A 85 6.80 -17.68 -12.94
CA ALA A 85 7.36 -16.35 -12.70
C ALA A 85 7.72 -16.16 -11.21
N LEU A 86 6.87 -16.66 -10.31
CA LEU A 86 7.07 -16.56 -8.88
C LEU A 86 8.25 -17.42 -8.39
N GLN A 87 8.45 -18.61 -8.95
CA GLN A 87 9.62 -19.44 -8.65
C GLN A 87 10.93 -18.73 -9.02
N VAL A 88 10.98 -18.02 -10.14
CA VAL A 88 12.15 -17.23 -10.57
C VAL A 88 12.44 -16.11 -9.58
N GLU A 89 11.45 -15.29 -9.23
CA GLU A 89 11.63 -14.18 -8.27
C GLU A 89 12.03 -14.68 -6.87
N LEU A 90 11.45 -15.80 -6.41
CA LEU A 90 11.78 -16.37 -5.10
C LEU A 90 13.17 -17.03 -5.07
N ALA A 91 13.68 -17.50 -6.21
CA ALA A 91 15.05 -18.01 -6.30
C ALA A 91 16.09 -16.89 -6.12
N ALA A 92 15.76 -15.65 -6.54
CA ALA A 92 16.64 -14.49 -6.39
C ALA A 92 16.85 -14.04 -4.93
N LEU A 93 16.01 -14.49 -3.99
CA LEU A 93 16.15 -14.19 -2.55
C LEU A 93 17.34 -14.92 -1.88
N GLY A 94 17.99 -15.85 -2.59
CA GLY A 94 19.14 -16.60 -2.07
C GLY A 94 18.76 -17.71 -1.08
N PRO A 95 19.74 -18.19 -0.27
CA PRO A 95 19.52 -19.28 0.65
C PRO A 95 18.55 -18.88 1.78
N LEU A 96 17.54 -19.72 2.01
CA LEU A 96 16.54 -19.51 3.06
C LEU A 96 16.81 -20.45 4.24
N ALA A 97 16.51 -19.99 5.46
CA ALA A 97 16.46 -20.86 6.63
C ALA A 97 15.40 -21.96 6.42
N PRO A 98 15.58 -23.19 6.95
CA PRO A 98 14.67 -24.30 6.69
C PRO A 98 13.17 -24.00 6.95
N PRO A 99 12.79 -23.34 8.07
CA PRO A 99 11.38 -22.99 8.30
C PRO A 99 10.80 -22.04 7.24
N VAL A 100 11.65 -21.18 6.66
CA VAL A 100 11.26 -20.21 5.64
C VAL A 100 11.15 -20.86 4.26
N ALA A 101 12.03 -21.83 3.98
CA ALA A 101 11.93 -22.66 2.78
C ALA A 101 10.62 -23.47 2.77
N ASP A 102 10.23 -24.04 3.92
CA ASP A 102 8.94 -24.74 4.07
C ASP A 102 7.75 -23.79 3.87
N PHE A 103 7.82 -22.58 4.44
CA PHE A 103 6.80 -21.54 4.21
C PHE A 103 6.68 -21.19 2.72
N ARG A 104 7.81 -20.96 2.05
CA ARG A 104 7.87 -20.68 0.61
C ARG A 104 7.21 -21.81 -0.19
N ALA A 105 7.53 -23.06 0.10
CA ALA A 105 6.98 -24.22 -0.60
C ALA A 105 5.46 -24.30 -0.45
N ARG A 106 4.94 -24.13 0.77
CA ARG A 106 3.48 -24.11 1.01
C ARG A 106 2.77 -22.99 0.25
N MET A 107 3.36 -21.79 0.22
CA MET A 107 2.76 -20.67 -0.52
C MET A 107 2.79 -20.88 -2.03
N LEU A 108 3.88 -21.42 -2.58
CA LEU A 108 3.95 -21.79 -3.99
C LEU A 108 2.88 -22.83 -4.35
N GLN A 109 2.71 -23.86 -3.52
CA GLN A 109 1.69 -24.88 -3.72
C GLN A 109 0.27 -24.28 -3.77
N VAL A 110 -0.04 -23.34 -2.87
CA VAL A 110 -1.34 -22.64 -2.89
C VAL A 110 -1.51 -21.85 -4.19
N VAL A 111 -0.49 -21.10 -4.62
CA VAL A 111 -0.55 -20.32 -5.86
C VAL A 111 -0.70 -21.22 -7.08
N GLU A 112 -0.02 -22.37 -7.13
CA GLU A 112 -0.15 -23.37 -8.19
C GLU A 112 -1.56 -23.95 -8.25
N GLN A 113 -2.14 -24.32 -7.10
CA GLN A 113 -3.50 -24.84 -7.00
C GLN A 113 -4.54 -23.82 -7.47
N GLU A 114 -4.41 -22.55 -7.07
CA GLU A 114 -5.33 -21.51 -7.51
C GLU A 114 -5.14 -21.19 -9.00
N ALA A 115 -3.90 -21.08 -9.48
CA ALA A 115 -3.60 -20.82 -10.89
C ALA A 115 -4.12 -21.93 -11.83
N ALA A 116 -4.09 -23.19 -11.39
CA ALA A 116 -4.59 -24.32 -12.18
C ALA A 116 -6.09 -24.24 -12.47
N LYS A 117 -6.87 -23.57 -11.60
CA LYS A 117 -8.32 -23.38 -11.78
C LYS A 117 -8.65 -22.40 -12.91
N LEU A 118 -7.71 -21.56 -13.32
CA LEU A 118 -7.95 -20.53 -14.33
C LEU A 118 -7.91 -21.11 -15.76
N PRO A 119 -8.66 -20.52 -16.71
CA PRO A 119 -8.50 -20.83 -18.13
C PRO A 119 -7.09 -20.47 -18.66
N ALA A 120 -6.67 -21.15 -19.73
CA ALA A 120 -5.42 -20.81 -20.40
C ALA A 120 -5.50 -19.42 -21.05
N GLY A 121 -4.42 -18.63 -20.93
CA GLY A 121 -4.33 -17.28 -21.51
C GLY A 121 -5.09 -16.19 -20.74
N VAL A 122 -5.72 -16.51 -19.62
CA VAL A 122 -6.47 -15.55 -18.80
C VAL A 122 -5.68 -15.22 -17.52
N THR A 123 -5.71 -13.95 -17.15
CA THR A 123 -5.13 -13.42 -15.92
C THR A 123 -6.23 -12.76 -15.09
N TYR A 124 -6.39 -13.18 -13.83
CA TYR A 124 -7.32 -12.57 -12.88
C TYR A 124 -6.60 -11.65 -11.90
N LEU A 125 -7.35 -10.68 -11.38
CA LEU A 125 -6.89 -9.83 -10.28
C LEU A 125 -6.72 -10.70 -9.03
N ALA A 126 -5.54 -10.65 -8.42
CA ALA A 126 -5.21 -11.47 -7.26
C ALA A 126 -5.48 -10.75 -5.91
N SER A 127 -5.94 -9.49 -5.94
CA SER A 127 -6.12 -8.67 -4.72
C SER A 127 -7.16 -7.57 -4.95
N SER A 128 -7.96 -7.29 -3.92
CA SER A 128 -8.90 -6.16 -3.90
C SER A 128 -8.20 -4.81 -3.78
N ASP A 129 -6.94 -4.76 -3.29
CA ASP A 129 -6.14 -3.54 -3.17
C ASP A 129 -6.10 -2.74 -4.48
N ILE A 130 -6.12 -3.44 -5.63
CA ILE A 130 -6.15 -2.81 -6.96
C ILE A 130 -7.45 -2.02 -7.12
N ILE A 131 -8.60 -2.62 -6.78
CA ILE A 131 -9.91 -1.98 -6.87
C ILE A 131 -10.02 -0.85 -5.83
N GLU A 132 -9.54 -1.08 -4.61
CA GLU A 132 -9.51 -0.08 -3.54
C GLU A 132 -8.65 1.13 -3.91
N SER A 133 -7.50 0.90 -4.56
CA SER A 133 -6.63 1.95 -5.08
C SER A 133 -7.33 2.80 -6.14
N ILE A 134 -8.05 2.18 -7.07
CA ILE A 134 -8.84 2.89 -8.09
C ILE A 134 -9.93 3.75 -7.43
N PHE A 135 -10.64 3.20 -6.43
CA PHE A 135 -11.63 3.98 -5.68
C PHE A 135 -10.99 5.09 -4.84
N GLY A 136 -9.76 4.90 -4.35
CA GLY A 136 -8.95 5.94 -3.71
C GLY A 136 -8.60 7.07 -4.67
N HIS A 137 -8.17 6.75 -5.89
CA HIS A 137 -7.94 7.72 -6.96
C HIS A 137 -9.22 8.50 -7.26
N TYR A 138 -10.33 7.79 -7.46
CA TYR A 138 -11.64 8.38 -7.70
C TYR A 138 -12.07 9.37 -6.60
N LYS A 139 -11.92 9.00 -5.32
CA LYS A 139 -12.23 9.89 -4.19
C LYS A 139 -11.33 11.13 -4.18
N THR A 140 -10.05 10.96 -4.47
CA THR A 140 -9.09 12.07 -4.55
C THR A 140 -9.46 13.05 -5.65
N PHE A 141 -9.86 12.54 -6.82
CA PHE A 141 -10.31 13.37 -7.94
C PHE A 141 -11.59 14.13 -7.60
N THR A 142 -12.61 13.43 -7.09
CA THR A 142 -13.92 14.03 -6.80
C THR A 142 -13.92 15.01 -5.63
N ASN A 143 -13.01 14.86 -4.66
CA ASN A 143 -12.83 15.84 -3.58
C ASN A 143 -12.45 17.24 -4.09
N ARG A 144 -11.88 17.37 -5.30
CA ARG A 144 -11.50 18.65 -5.91
C ARG A 144 -12.65 19.33 -6.64
N GLY A 145 -13.73 18.61 -6.94
CA GLY A 145 -14.86 19.09 -7.73
C GLY A 145 -16.10 19.38 -6.90
N PRO A 146 -17.05 20.17 -7.45
CA PRO A 146 -18.35 20.40 -6.82
C PRO A 146 -19.26 19.15 -6.86
N LEU A 147 -18.99 18.22 -7.80
CA LEU A 147 -19.73 16.98 -8.00
C LEU A 147 -19.13 15.84 -7.17
N LYS A 148 -19.77 15.55 -6.03
CA LYS A 148 -19.36 14.47 -5.11
C LYS A 148 -20.12 13.15 -5.32
N GLU A 149 -21.03 13.10 -6.31
CA GLU A 149 -21.90 11.93 -6.54
C GLU A 149 -21.24 10.90 -7.46
N VAL A 150 -21.11 9.65 -6.98
CA VAL A 150 -20.59 8.51 -7.76
C VAL A 150 -21.41 8.21 -8.99
N GLY A 151 -22.73 8.37 -8.95
CA GLY A 151 -23.60 7.98 -10.05
C GLY A 151 -23.21 8.62 -11.39
N ARG A 152 -23.17 9.97 -11.44
CA ARG A 152 -22.84 10.69 -12.68
C ARG A 152 -21.38 10.56 -13.10
N LEU A 153 -20.50 10.21 -12.17
CA LEU A 153 -19.06 10.11 -12.39
C LEU A 153 -18.57 8.67 -12.46
N VAL A 154 -19.47 7.68 -12.51
CA VAL A 154 -19.10 6.26 -12.46
C VAL A 154 -18.19 5.86 -13.63
N LEU A 155 -18.37 6.50 -14.79
CA LEU A 155 -17.56 6.27 -15.98
C LEU A 155 -16.13 6.85 -15.87
N LEU A 156 -15.84 7.67 -14.86
CA LEU A 156 -14.45 8.07 -14.57
C LEU A 156 -13.60 6.92 -14.03
N ILE A 157 -14.22 5.95 -13.33
CA ILE A 157 -13.52 4.80 -12.75
C ILE A 157 -12.77 4.00 -13.83
N PRO A 158 -13.42 3.53 -14.91
CA PRO A 158 -12.71 2.87 -16.00
C PRO A 158 -11.80 3.83 -16.78
N ALA A 159 -12.12 5.13 -16.85
CA ALA A 159 -11.23 6.10 -17.50
C ALA A 159 -9.87 6.24 -16.80
N PHE A 160 -9.81 6.08 -15.47
CA PHE A 160 -8.55 6.08 -14.71
C PHE A 160 -7.65 4.87 -14.98
N LEU A 161 -8.18 3.82 -15.61
CA LEU A 161 -7.42 2.64 -16.00
C LEU A 161 -6.80 2.75 -17.38
N SER A 162 -7.20 3.76 -18.15
CA SER A 162 -6.73 3.99 -19.52
C SER A 162 -5.64 5.06 -19.55
N ASP A 163 -4.68 4.90 -20.45
CA ASP A 163 -3.74 5.97 -20.77
C ASP A 163 -4.43 7.01 -21.66
N LEU A 164 -4.88 8.11 -21.06
CA LEU A 164 -5.66 9.16 -21.73
C LEU A 164 -4.77 9.98 -22.67
N SER A 165 -4.56 9.47 -23.87
CA SER A 165 -3.82 10.14 -24.94
C SER A 165 -4.74 11.02 -25.80
N ALA A 166 -4.17 12.04 -26.46
CA ALA A 166 -4.93 12.91 -27.36
C ALA A 166 -5.65 12.15 -28.50
N PRO A 167 -5.05 11.12 -29.15
CA PRO A 167 -5.75 10.29 -30.12
C PRO A 167 -6.96 9.56 -29.54
N LEU A 168 -6.81 8.96 -28.34
CA LEU A 168 -7.91 8.24 -27.68
C LEU A 168 -9.06 9.19 -27.32
N ILE A 169 -8.74 10.39 -26.82
CA ILE A 169 -9.75 11.40 -26.48
C ILE A 169 -10.50 11.82 -27.75
N ARG A 170 -9.79 12.06 -28.86
CA ARG A 170 -10.40 12.41 -30.14
C ARG A 170 -11.34 11.30 -30.63
N GLU A 171 -10.87 10.05 -30.64
CA GLU A 171 -11.68 8.90 -31.04
C GLU A 171 -12.93 8.77 -30.17
N ALA A 172 -12.82 8.93 -28.85
CA ALA A 172 -13.96 8.90 -27.94
C ALA A 172 -14.98 10.02 -28.23
N MET A 173 -14.50 11.23 -28.53
CA MET A 173 -15.36 12.37 -28.88
C MET A 173 -16.05 12.20 -30.24
N GLU A 174 -15.41 11.53 -31.20
CA GLU A 174 -15.96 11.26 -32.52
C GLU A 174 -16.93 10.06 -32.53
N SER A 175 -16.72 9.08 -31.64
CA SER A 175 -17.49 7.82 -31.60
C SER A 175 -18.66 7.83 -30.61
N VAL A 176 -18.60 8.62 -29.54
CA VAL A 176 -19.62 8.62 -28.47
C VAL A 176 -20.24 10.00 -28.31
N ARG A 177 -21.55 10.10 -28.55
CA ARG A 177 -22.29 11.36 -28.35
C ARG A 177 -22.65 11.52 -26.87
N SER A 178 -22.58 12.75 -26.36
CA SER A 178 -22.99 13.07 -24.98
C SER A 178 -24.43 12.66 -24.66
N LEU A 179 -25.32 12.69 -25.68
CA LEU A 179 -26.71 12.25 -25.53
C LEU A 179 -26.81 10.75 -25.20
N ASP A 180 -25.99 9.92 -25.82
CA ASP A 180 -26.00 8.47 -25.61
C ASP A 180 -25.54 8.12 -24.18
N VAL A 181 -24.51 8.84 -23.69
CA VAL A 181 -24.04 8.71 -22.30
C VAL A 181 -25.12 9.11 -21.30
N GLN A 182 -25.84 10.20 -21.56
CA GLN A 182 -26.93 10.66 -20.70
C GLN A 182 -28.09 9.64 -20.66
N GLN A 183 -28.50 9.13 -21.81
CA GLN A 183 -29.53 8.09 -21.90
C GLN A 183 -29.12 6.82 -21.17
N TRP A 184 -27.85 6.41 -21.30
CA TRP A 184 -27.31 5.26 -20.57
C TRP A 184 -27.33 5.48 -19.05
N LEU A 185 -26.95 6.67 -18.56
CA LEU A 185 -27.00 7.03 -17.15
C LEU A 185 -28.44 6.98 -16.61
N ASP A 186 -29.39 7.56 -17.33
CA ASP A 186 -30.80 7.59 -16.92
C ASP A 186 -31.42 6.19 -16.90
N LYS A 187 -31.04 5.31 -17.84
CA LYS A 187 -31.49 3.91 -17.87
C LYS A 187 -30.86 3.05 -16.77
N THR A 188 -29.57 3.25 -16.48
CA THR A 188 -28.79 2.33 -15.62
C THR A 188 -28.86 2.74 -14.14
N LEU A 189 -28.76 4.03 -13.86
CA LEU A 189 -28.68 4.57 -12.49
C LEU A 189 -29.97 5.29 -12.07
N GLY A 190 -30.75 5.78 -13.04
CA GLY A 190 -31.96 6.54 -12.78
C GLY A 190 -31.70 7.91 -12.12
N PRO A 191 -32.75 8.56 -11.60
CA PRO A 191 -32.63 9.88 -11.01
C PRO A 191 -31.83 9.84 -9.70
N SER A 192 -30.90 10.80 -9.53
CA SER A 192 -30.14 10.92 -8.29
C SER A 192 -31.03 11.18 -7.08
N MET A 193 -30.55 10.84 -5.88
CA MET A 193 -31.29 11.09 -4.63
C MET A 193 -31.63 12.57 -4.45
N LEU A 194 -30.75 13.48 -4.87
CA LEU A 194 -31.02 14.91 -4.90
C LEU A 194 -32.14 15.26 -5.88
N ALA A 195 -32.14 14.68 -7.08
CA ALA A 195 -33.20 14.89 -8.06
C ALA A 195 -34.56 14.37 -7.56
N ARG A 196 -34.58 13.21 -6.91
CA ARG A 196 -35.78 12.64 -6.27
C ARG A 196 -36.30 13.56 -5.16
N ARG A 197 -35.43 14.04 -4.27
CA ARG A 197 -35.78 14.99 -3.21
C ARG A 197 -36.33 16.30 -3.77
N ARG A 198 -35.68 16.87 -4.79
CA ARG A 198 -36.17 18.09 -5.45
C ARG A 198 -37.56 17.91 -6.05
N ARG A 199 -37.82 16.80 -6.75
CA ARG A 199 -39.18 16.51 -7.27
C ARG A 199 -40.20 16.35 -6.16
N ALA A 200 -39.87 15.66 -5.07
CA ALA A 200 -40.78 15.48 -3.95
C ALA A 200 -41.07 16.78 -3.19
N LEU A 201 -40.13 17.73 -3.20
CA LEU A 201 -40.22 19.03 -2.53
C LEU A 201 -40.55 20.18 -3.48
N GLN A 202 -40.93 19.89 -4.73
CA GLN A 202 -41.34 20.94 -5.67
C GLN A 202 -42.64 21.57 -5.14
N PRO A 203 -42.68 22.90 -4.91
CA PRO A 203 -43.91 23.56 -4.53
C PRO A 203 -44.93 23.39 -5.65
N VAL A 204 -46.15 22.97 -5.29
CA VAL A 204 -47.27 22.95 -6.23
C VAL A 204 -47.46 24.39 -6.70
N SER A 205 -47.05 24.69 -7.93
CA SER A 205 -47.37 25.97 -8.56
C SER A 205 -48.89 26.05 -8.64
N LYS A 206 -49.48 26.96 -7.86
CA LYS A 206 -50.87 27.36 -8.07
C LYS A 206 -50.95 27.97 -9.47
N THR A 207 -51.46 27.19 -10.42
CA THR A 207 -51.93 27.72 -11.70
C THR A 207 -53.08 28.67 -11.38
N ALA A 208 -52.86 29.96 -11.64
CA ALA A 208 -53.91 30.97 -11.72
C ALA A 208 -54.36 31.08 -13.18
#